data_AF-A0A7W1I880-F1
#
_entry.id   AF-A0A7W1I880-F1
#
_cell.length_a   1.000
_cell.length_b   1.000
_cell.length_c   1.000
_cell.angle_alpha   90.00
_cell.angle_beta   90.00
_cell.angle_gamma   90.00
#
_symmetry.space_group_name_H-M   'P 1'
#
loop_
_entity.id
_entity.type
_entity.pdbx_description
1 polymer ?
#
loop_
_entity_poly.entity_id
_entity_poly.type
_entity_poly.pdbx_seq_one_letter_code
_entity_poly.pdbx_strand_id
1 'polypeptide(L)' 'MAEHPATDPVKLLAQWMEWEKGNVNPGDLVKGLKRGGMREFLEAACMAPERQDAAGSPADTASA' A
#
# COMPACT_ATOMS: atom_id res chain seq x y z
N MET A 1 -22.46 9.57 -10.41
CA MET A 1 -21.33 8.64 -10.46
C MET A 1 -20.35 9.10 -9.40
N ALA A 2 -20.25 8.40 -8.27
CA ALA A 2 -19.29 8.79 -7.23
C ALA A 2 -17.90 8.36 -7.72
N GLU A 3 -17.14 9.34 -8.19
CA GLU A 3 -15.69 9.31 -8.28
C GLU A 3 -15.12 9.06 -6.88
N HIS A 4 -15.15 7.80 -6.44
CA HIS A 4 -14.39 7.44 -5.24
C HIS A 4 -12.93 7.75 -5.55
N PRO A 5 -12.27 8.62 -4.75
CA PRO A 5 -10.88 8.95 -4.99
C PRO A 5 -10.10 7.64 -5.03
N ALA A 6 -9.33 7.45 -6.10
CA ALA A 6 -8.50 6.26 -6.25
C ALA A 6 -7.73 6.01 -4.95
N THR A 7 -7.79 4.76 -4.47
CA THR A 7 -7.11 4.34 -3.26
C THR A 7 -5.65 4.79 -3.29
N ASP A 8 -5.27 5.65 -2.34
CA ASP A 8 -3.95 6.25 -2.27
C ASP A 8 -3.11 5.51 -1.22
N PRO A 9 -2.18 4.62 -1.64
CA PRO A 9 -1.43 3.78 -0.71
C PRO A 9 -0.53 4.59 0.22
N VAL A 10 -0.06 5.78 -0.22
CA VAL A 10 0.78 6.66 0.61
C VAL A 10 -0.03 7.24 1.76
N LYS A 11 -1.28 7.63 1.51
CA LYS A 11 -2.18 8.13 2.55
C LYS A 11 -2.61 7.05 3.54
N LEU A 12 -2.77 5.81 3.09
CA LEU A 12 -3.04 4.67 3.98
C LEU A 12 -1.85 4.41 4.92
N LEU A 13 -0.64 4.41 4.36
CA LEU A 13 0.59 4.23 5.13
C LEU A 13 0.83 5.37 6.12
N ALA A 14 0.62 6.62 5.71
CA ALA A 14 0.76 7.77 6.61
C ALA A 14 -0.16 7.68 7.83
N GLN A 15 -1.42 7.26 7.64
CA GLN A 15 -2.35 7.05 8.75
C GLN A 15 -1.91 5.91 9.68
N TRP A 16 -1.36 4.83 9.13
CA TRP A 16 -0.79 3.74 9.92
C TRP A 16 0.39 4.20 10.77
N MET A 17 1.34 4.93 10.17
CA MET A 17 2.52 5.48 10.86
C MET A 17 2.14 6.41 12.02
N GLU A 18 1.09 7.21 11.88
CA GLU A 18 0.61 8.09 12.95
C GLU A 18 -0.04 7.33 14.10
N TRP A 19 -0.72 6.22 13.81
CA TRP A 19 -1.23 5.31 14.84
C TRP A 19 -0.09 4.60 15.59
N GLU A 20 0.94 4.14 14.90
CA GLU A 20 2.10 3.49 15.54
C GLU A 20 2.86 4.43 16.50
N LYS A 21 2.82 5.73 16.24
CA LYS A 21 3.37 6.76 17.15
C LYS A 21 2.47 7.05 18.35
N GLY A 22 1.24 6.51 18.38
CA GLY A 22 0.24 6.77 19.42
C GLY A 22 -0.53 8.09 19.26
N ASN A 23 -0.41 8.77 18.11
CA ASN A 23 -1.11 10.04 17.85
C ASN A 23 -2.58 9.85 17.48
N VAL A 24 -2.95 8.66 16.99
CA VAL A 24 -4.30 8.33 16.52
C VAL A 24 -4.80 7.14 17.32
N ASN A 25 -6.05 7.19 17.80
CA ASN A 25 -6.63 6.05 18.49
C ASN A 25 -6.96 4.91 17.49
N PRO A 26 -7.06 3.64 17.93
CA PRO A 26 -7.33 2.53 17.02
C PRO A 26 -8.69 2.63 16.31
N GLY A 27 -9.69 3.27 16.94
CA GLY A 27 -11.02 3.43 16.34
C GLY A 27 -11.04 4.39 15.14
N ASP A 28 -10.30 5.49 15.24
CA ASP A 28 -10.19 6.52 14.22
C ASP A 28 -9.23 6.09 13.10
N LEU A 29 -8.18 5.31 13.43
CA LEU A 29 -7.39 4.59 12.42
C LEU A 29 -8.31 3.71 11.56
N VAL A 30 -9.09 2.82 12.16
CA VAL A 30 -9.94 1.88 11.40
C VAL A 30 -10.97 2.63 10.54
N LYS A 31 -11.54 3.74 11.02
CA LYS A 31 -12.41 4.61 10.21
C LYS A 31 -11.67 5.24 9.04
N GLY A 32 -10.45 5.73 9.28
CA GLY A 32 -9.59 6.34 8.27
C GLY A 32 -9.18 5.36 7.17
N LEU A 33 -8.73 4.17 7.55
CA LEU A 33 -8.36 3.08 6.64
C LEU A 33 -9.54 2.60 5.81
N LYS A 34 -10.73 2.41 6.43
CA LYS A 34 -11.95 2.04 5.68
C LYS A 34 -12.33 3.11 4.66
N ARG A 35 -12.30 4.38 5.06
CA ARG A 35 -12.60 5.51 4.15
C ARG A 35 -11.57 5.64 3.03
N GLY A 36 -10.31 5.30 3.31
CA GLY A 36 -9.21 5.36 2.36
C GLY A 36 -9.12 4.16 1.42
N GLY A 37 -10.06 3.21 1.44
CA GLY A 37 -10.08 2.08 0.53
C GLY A 37 -9.07 0.97 0.87
N MET A 38 -8.74 0.78 2.16
CA MET A 38 -7.79 -0.25 2.60
C MET A 38 -8.21 -1.66 2.18
N ARG A 39 -9.51 -1.95 2.12
CA ARG A 39 -10.00 -3.26 1.68
C ARG A 39 -9.64 -3.51 0.22
N GLU A 40 -9.96 -2.56 -0.64
CA GLU A 40 -9.71 -2.59 -2.07
C GLU A 40 -8.21 -2.65 -2.38
N PHE A 41 -7.39 -1.93 -1.60
CA PHE A 41 -5.94 -2.02 -1.67
C PHE A 41 -5.43 -3.44 -1.40
N LEU A 42 -5.89 -4.07 -0.30
CA LEU A 42 -5.48 -5.41 0.08
C LEU A 42 -5.97 -6.47 -0.91
N GLU A 43 -7.21 -6.34 -1.40
CA GLU A 43 -7.76 -7.22 -2.44
C GLU A 43 -6.92 -7.13 -3.73
N ALA A 44 -6.57 -5.92 -4.16
CA ALA A 44 -5.73 -5.71 -5.33
C ALA A 44 -4.30 -6.24 -5.14
N ALA A 45 -3.71 -6.08 -3.95
CA ALA A 45 -2.37 -6.59 -3.64
C ALA A 45 -2.33 -8.12 -3.62
N CYS A 46 -3.37 -8.79 -3.11
CA CYS A 46 -3.49 -10.25 -3.13
C CYS A 46 -3.80 -10.82 -4.52
N MET A 47 -4.49 -10.06 -5.38
CA MET A 47 -4.84 -10.48 -6.75
C MET A 47 -3.75 -10.17 -7.76
N ALA A 48 -2.87 -9.21 -7.49
CA ALA A 48 -1.74 -8.93 -8.35
C ALA A 48 -0.77 -10.14 -8.30
N PRO A 49 -0.42 -10.75 -9.44
CA PRO A 49 0.71 -11.66 -9.46
C PRO A 49 1.93 -10.85 -9.02
N GLU A 50 2.65 -11.37 -8.03
CA GLU A 50 3.96 -10.96 -7.52
C GLU A 50 4.92 -10.42 -8.60
N ARG A 51 4.69 -9.21 -9.09
CA ARG A 51 5.64 -8.47 -9.93
C ARG A 51 6.47 -7.56 -9.05
N GLN A 52 7.24 -8.19 -8.17
CA GLN A 52 8.30 -7.57 -7.41
C GLN A 52 9.50 -8.53 -7.29
N ASP A 53 10.02 -9.00 -8.42
CA ASP A 53 11.46 -9.14 -8.62
C ASP A 53 11.77 -9.16 -10.13
N ALA A 54 11.99 -7.99 -10.69
CA ALA A 54 12.78 -7.83 -11.91
C ALA A 54 13.72 -6.66 -11.72
N ALA A 55 14.39 -6.63 -10.57
CA ALA A 55 15.73 -6.07 -10.50
C ALA A 55 16.69 -7.16 -10.99
N GLY A 56 16.52 -7.55 -12.27
CA GLY A 56 17.55 -8.27 -13.00
C GLY A 56 18.74 -7.33 -13.10
N SER A 57 19.65 -7.42 -12.13
CA SER A 57 20.93 -6.72 -12.13
C SER A 57 21.66 -7.10 -13.43
N PRO A 58 21.95 -6.17 -14.35
CA PRO A 58 22.76 -6.47 -15.52
C PRO A 58 24.23 -6.45 -15.09
N ALA A 59 24.65 -7.42 -14.27
CA ALA A 59 26.02 -7.46 -13.74
C ALA A 59 26.79 -8.75 -14.06
N ASP A 60 26.16 -9.76 -14.68
CA ASP A 60 26.83 -11.03 -15.00
C ASP A 60 26.55 -11.47 -16.45
N THR A 61 27.10 -10.75 -17.43
CA THR A 61 27.28 -11.28 -18.81
C THR A 61 28.47 -10.60 -19.50
N ALA A 62 29.57 -10.41 -18.77
CA ALA A 62 30.83 -9.98 -19.36
C ALA A 62 32.01 -10.68 -18.66
N SER A 63 32.19 -11.97 -18.95
CA SER A 63 33.50 -12.64 -19.09
C SER A 63 33.31 -14.16 -19.18
N ALA A 64 33.36 -14.70 -20.40
CA ALA A 64 33.84 -16.04 -20.72
C ALA A 64 34.24 -16.09 -22.19
#